data_AF-A0A4S2U175-F1
#
_entry.id   AF-A0A4S2U175-F1
#
_cell.length_a   1.000
_cell.length_b   1.000
_cell.length_c   1.000
_cell.angle_alpha   90.00
_cell.angle_beta   90.00
_cell.angle_gamma   90.00
#
_symmetry.space_group_name_H-M   'P 1'
#
loop_
_entity.id
_entity.type
_entity.pdbx_description
1 polymer ?
#
loop_
_entity_poly.entity_id
_entity_poly.type
_entity_poly.pdbx_seq_one_letter_code
_entity_poly.pdbx_strand_id
1 'polypeptide(L)'
;MPQTDDRTDTVPDATLYEWQRRAQRHLTDLIEHGATNDLPPLLWTLAPNGNLIGTAAGVGFTPDLQRDTIRRWADHVDARVDVDYTTDGREELYAGWKDDERRTRGCFRATIFVHREGA
;
A
#
# COMPACT_ATOMS: atom_id res chain seq x y z
N MET A 1 -25.04 -45.62 -8.00
CA MET A 1 -23.74 -45.14 -8.50
C MET A 1 -23.11 -44.34 -7.37
N PRO A 2 -21.98 -44.76 -6.80
CA PRO A 2 -21.34 -44.04 -5.69
C PRO A 2 -20.70 -42.75 -6.22
N GLN A 3 -20.86 -41.66 -5.47
CA GLN A 3 -20.18 -40.38 -5.71
C GLN A 3 -18.69 -40.60 -5.43
N THR A 4 -17.87 -40.53 -6.48
CA THR A 4 -16.41 -40.57 -6.33
C THR A 4 -15.98 -39.25 -5.73
N ASP A 5 -15.46 -39.31 -4.51
CA ASP A 5 -14.86 -38.20 -3.78
C ASP A 5 -13.72 -37.63 -4.64
N ASP A 6 -13.91 -36.42 -5.15
CA ASP A 6 -12.98 -35.77 -6.06
C ASP A 6 -11.74 -35.40 -5.26
N ARG A 7 -10.61 -35.99 -5.66
CA ARG A 7 -9.33 -35.88 -4.96
C ARG A 7 -8.99 -34.40 -4.85
N THR A 8 -9.02 -33.86 -3.63
CA THR A 8 -8.56 -32.49 -3.39
C THR A 8 -7.07 -32.46 -3.70
N ASP A 9 -6.71 -32.10 -4.94
CA ASP A 9 -5.33 -31.89 -5.32
C ASP A 9 -4.76 -30.84 -4.36
N THR A 10 -3.89 -31.29 -3.48
CA THR A 10 -3.25 -30.44 -2.48
C THR A 10 -2.34 -29.50 -3.23
N VAL A 11 -2.77 -28.23 -3.34
CA VAL A 11 -1.95 -27.15 -3.88
C VAL A 11 -0.65 -27.18 -3.09
N PRO A 12 0.52 -27.41 -3.73
CA PRO A 12 1.78 -27.48 -3.01
C PRO A 12 1.97 -26.21 -2.17
N ASP A 13 2.43 -26.33 -0.92
CA ASP A 13 2.64 -25.19 -0.03
C ASP A 13 3.49 -24.08 -0.68
N ALA A 14 4.44 -24.48 -1.52
CA ALA A 14 5.23 -23.56 -2.34
C ALA A 14 4.36 -22.62 -3.18
N THR A 15 3.23 -23.07 -3.73
CA THR A 15 2.26 -22.27 -4.48
C THR A 15 1.47 -21.33 -3.57
N LEU A 16 1.15 -21.74 -2.33
CA LEU A 16 0.41 -20.93 -1.36
C LEU A 16 1.19 -19.67 -0.94
N TYR A 17 2.52 -19.77 -0.84
CA TYR A 17 3.41 -18.68 -0.45
C TYR A 17 3.92 -17.80 -1.61
N GLU A 18 3.59 -18.15 -2.86
CA GLU A 18 4.21 -17.49 -4.02
C GLU A 18 3.84 -16.00 -4.13
N TRP A 19 2.59 -15.65 -3.81
CA TRP A 19 2.16 -14.25 -3.81
C TRP A 19 2.87 -13.44 -2.70
N GLN A 20 3.11 -14.05 -1.53
CA GLN A 20 3.82 -13.39 -0.43
C GLN A 20 5.27 -13.11 -0.80
N ARG A 21 5.96 -14.11 -1.39
CA ARG A 21 7.34 -13.94 -1.89
C ARG A 21 7.43 -12.86 -2.96
N ARG A 22 6.44 -12.79 -3.87
CA ARG A 22 6.41 -11.76 -4.90
C ARG A 22 6.24 -10.37 -4.30
N ALA A 23 5.30 -10.21 -3.37
CA ALA A 23 5.07 -8.94 -2.69
C ALA A 23 6.26 -8.53 -1.83
N GLN A 24 6.96 -9.46 -1.17
CA GLN A 24 8.20 -9.19 -0.42
C GLN A 24 9.31 -8.65 -1.33
N ARG A 25 9.53 -9.27 -2.51
CA ARG A 25 10.52 -8.77 -3.48
C ARG A 25 10.16 -7.36 -3.94
N HIS A 26 8.90 -7.13 -4.27
CA HIS A 26 8.46 -5.80 -4.68
C HIS A 26 8.59 -4.76 -3.55
N LEU A 27 8.30 -5.13 -2.30
CA LEU A 27 8.53 -4.25 -1.16
C LEU A 27 10.02 -3.88 -1.02
N THR A 28 10.92 -4.83 -1.22
CA THR A 28 12.37 -4.57 -1.18
C THR A 28 12.75 -3.54 -2.24
N ASP A 29 12.29 -3.73 -3.47
CA ASP A 29 12.54 -2.81 -4.57
C ASP A 29 11.97 -1.42 -4.28
N LEU A 30 10.74 -1.33 -3.74
CA LEU A 30 10.15 -0.03 -3.36
C LEU A 30 11.01 0.68 -2.30
N ILE A 31 11.53 -0.03 -1.30
CA ILE A 31 12.43 0.57 -0.29
C ILE A 31 13.72 1.08 -0.94
N GLU A 32 14.32 0.30 -1.85
CA GLU A 32 15.53 0.71 -2.58
C GLU A 32 15.29 1.90 -3.51
N HIS A 33 14.15 1.91 -4.22
CA HIS A 33 13.72 3.04 -5.04
C HIS A 33 13.51 4.29 -4.19
N GLY A 34 12.87 4.17 -3.03
CA GLY A 34 12.68 5.28 -2.11
C GLY A 34 14.00 5.88 -1.64
N ALA A 35 14.95 5.03 -1.24
CA ALA A 35 16.28 5.48 -0.83
C ALA A 35 17.09 6.12 -1.98
N THR A 36 16.99 5.58 -3.19
CA THR A 36 17.76 6.05 -4.36
C THR A 36 17.20 7.35 -4.95
N ASN A 37 15.90 7.61 -4.76
CA ASN A 37 15.21 8.77 -5.32
C ASN A 37 14.81 9.81 -4.25
N ASP A 38 15.42 9.75 -3.06
CA ASP A 38 15.16 10.66 -1.94
C ASP A 38 13.66 10.77 -1.56
N LEU A 39 12.91 9.67 -1.69
CA LEU A 39 11.50 9.62 -1.28
C LEU A 39 11.39 9.47 0.24
N PRO A 40 10.43 10.16 0.90
CA PRO A 40 10.25 10.00 2.33
C PRO A 40 9.85 8.57 2.69
N PRO A 41 10.30 8.03 3.84
CA PRO A 41 9.99 6.66 4.23
C PRO A 41 8.49 6.48 4.52
N LEU A 42 8.00 5.26 4.24
CA LEU A 42 6.62 4.85 4.52
C LEU A 42 6.60 3.68 5.50
N LEU A 43 5.53 3.58 6.29
CA LEU A 43 5.19 2.35 6.99
C LEU A 43 4.51 1.39 6.01
N TRP A 44 5.17 0.27 5.72
CA TRP A 44 4.67 -0.71 4.76
C TRP A 44 3.88 -1.84 5.42
N THR A 45 2.72 -2.15 4.85
CA THR A 45 1.89 -3.31 5.21
C THR A 45 1.69 -4.19 3.98
N LEU A 46 1.94 -5.50 4.11
CA LEU A 46 1.51 -6.51 3.14
C LEU A 46 0.11 -7.01 3.53
N ALA A 47 -0.90 -6.64 2.75
CA ALA A 47 -2.26 -7.08 2.98
C ALA A 47 -2.46 -8.56 2.58
N PRO A 48 -3.41 -9.29 3.19
CA PRO A 48 -3.66 -10.71 2.90
C PRO A 48 -4.05 -11.03 1.45
N ASN A 49 -4.47 -10.01 0.69
CA ASN A 49 -4.79 -10.12 -0.74
C ASN A 49 -3.57 -9.89 -1.66
N GLY A 50 -2.37 -9.72 -1.09
CA GLY A 50 -1.14 -9.46 -1.83
C GLY A 50 -0.87 -7.99 -2.15
N ASN A 51 -1.72 -7.07 -1.70
CA ASN A 51 -1.49 -5.64 -1.91
C ASN A 51 -0.44 -5.08 -0.94
N LEU A 52 0.40 -4.18 -1.43
CA LEU A 52 1.32 -3.41 -0.60
C LEU A 52 0.70 -2.04 -0.26
N ILE A 53 0.64 -1.72 1.02
CA ILE A 53 0.10 -0.46 1.51
C ILE A 53 1.22 0.33 2.16
N GLY A 54 1.57 1.47 1.57
CA GLY A 54 2.55 2.41 2.12
C GLY A 54 1.83 3.53 2.86
N THR A 55 2.02 3.63 4.17
CA THR A 55 1.31 4.60 5.01
C THR A 55 2.24 5.72 5.45
N ALA A 56 1.89 6.96 5.14
CA ALA A 56 2.54 8.15 5.70
C ALA A 56 1.90 8.49 7.05
N ALA A 57 2.18 7.69 8.07
CA ALA A 57 1.72 7.91 9.44
C ALA A 57 2.80 7.49 10.44
N GLY A 58 2.94 8.23 11.55
CA GLY A 58 3.89 7.90 12.61
C GLY A 58 4.37 9.11 13.41
N VAL A 59 5.19 8.84 14.43
CA VAL A 59 5.84 9.86 15.26
C VAL A 59 6.83 10.63 14.39
N GLY A 60 6.56 11.92 14.15
CA GLY A 60 7.41 12.82 13.36
C GLY A 60 6.79 13.31 12.05
N PHE A 61 5.67 12.73 11.60
CA PHE A 61 4.97 13.19 10.40
C PHE A 61 3.92 14.25 10.72
N THR A 62 4.21 15.52 10.42
CA THR A 62 3.21 16.60 10.43
C THR A 62 2.18 16.41 9.30
N PRO A 63 0.97 16.99 9.40
CA PRO A 63 -0.02 16.94 8.32
C PRO A 63 0.55 17.28 6.94
N ASP A 64 1.34 18.35 6.82
CA ASP A 64 1.91 18.76 5.54
C ASP A 64 2.95 17.78 5.03
N LEU A 65 3.77 17.21 5.92
CA LEU A 65 4.74 16.18 5.55
C LEU A 65 4.03 14.90 5.09
N GLN A 66 2.89 14.53 5.69
CA GLN A 66 2.09 13.40 5.22
C GLN A 66 1.56 13.64 3.80
N ARG A 67 1.01 14.83 3.52
CA ARG A 67 0.54 15.19 2.17
C ARG A 67 1.66 15.17 1.14
N ASP A 68 2.80 15.80 1.45
CA ASP A 68 3.98 15.83 0.57
C ASP A 68 4.52 14.42 0.31
N THR A 69 4.57 13.58 1.35
CA THR A 69 5.02 12.19 1.21
C THR A 69 4.14 11.40 0.25
N ILE A 70 2.82 11.47 0.40
CA ILE A 70 1.90 10.76 -0.51
C ILE A 70 2.01 11.28 -1.94
N ARG A 71 2.13 12.60 -2.13
CA ARG A 71 2.31 13.18 -3.47
C ARG A 71 3.59 12.71 -4.15
N ARG A 72 4.74 12.75 -3.46
CA ARG A 72 6.02 12.31 -4.05
C ARG A 72 6.00 10.84 -4.45
N TRP A 73 5.41 9.99 -3.61
CA TRP A 73 5.26 8.58 -3.94
C TRP A 73 4.30 8.34 -5.10
N ALA A 74 3.18 9.06 -5.13
CA ALA A 74 2.23 8.99 -6.23
C ALA A 74 2.85 9.44 -7.55
N ASP A 75 3.53 10.59 -7.57
CA ASP A 75 4.25 11.11 -8.73
C ASP A 75 5.32 10.13 -9.23
N HIS A 76 6.05 9.48 -8.31
CA HIS A 76 7.09 8.50 -8.65
C HIS A 76 6.55 7.30 -9.44
N VAL A 77 5.31 6.88 -9.18
CA VAL A 77 4.67 5.73 -9.84
C VAL A 77 3.59 6.14 -10.85
N ASP A 78 3.51 7.43 -11.19
CA ASP A 78 2.48 8.01 -12.07
C ASP A 78 1.04 7.68 -11.62
N ALA A 79 0.81 7.73 -10.31
CA ALA A 79 -0.51 7.54 -9.70
C ALA A 79 -1.17 8.88 -9.36
N ARG A 80 -2.48 8.93 -9.51
CA ARG A 80 -3.30 10.05 -9.05
C ARG A 80 -3.51 9.95 -7.54
N VAL A 81 -3.39 11.09 -6.85
CA VAL A 81 -3.81 11.24 -5.45
C VAL A 81 -5.27 11.67 -5.41
N ASP A 82 -6.11 10.86 -4.79
CA ASP A 82 -7.47 11.20 -4.41
C ASP A 82 -7.50 11.61 -2.93
N VAL A 83 -8.37 12.57 -2.62
CA VAL A 83 -8.52 13.15 -1.28
C VAL A 83 -9.99 13.11 -0.88
N ASP A 84 -10.27 12.45 0.22
CA ASP A 84 -11.59 12.38 0.83
C ASP A 84 -11.59 13.05 2.21
N TYR A 85 -12.70 13.69 2.55
CA TYR A 85 -12.93 14.27 3.87
C TYR A 85 -14.00 13.48 4.59
N THR A 86 -13.64 12.86 5.70
CA THR A 86 -14.56 12.04 6.48
C THR A 86 -15.47 12.91 7.35
N THR A 87 -16.63 12.37 7.73
CA THR A 87 -17.61 13.08 8.57
C THR A 87 -17.08 13.41 9.96
N ASP A 88 -16.07 12.69 10.44
CA ASP A 88 -15.38 12.96 11.71
C ASP A 88 -14.21 13.93 11.57
N GLY A 89 -14.08 14.61 10.41
CA GLY A 89 -13.15 15.70 10.20
C GLY A 89 -11.71 15.25 9.93
N ARG A 90 -11.51 14.05 9.37
CA ARG A 90 -10.20 13.62 8.88
C ARG A 90 -10.10 13.86 7.40
N GLU A 91 -8.89 14.13 6.94
CA GLU A 91 -8.54 14.09 5.53
C GLU A 91 -7.84 12.75 5.26
N GLU A 92 -8.37 12.01 4.30
CA GLU A 92 -7.80 10.74 3.85
C GLU A 92 -7.26 10.91 2.43
N LEU A 93 -5.97 10.60 2.27
CA LEU A 93 -5.31 10.62 0.98
C LEU A 93 -5.08 9.18 0.53
N TYR A 94 -5.34 8.92 -0.76
CA TYR A 94 -5.14 7.63 -1.39
C TYR A 94 -4.50 7.79 -2.76
N ALA A 95 -3.47 7.01 -3.05
CA ALA A 95 -2.91 6.90 -4.39
C ALA A 95 -2.73 5.42 -4.74
N GLY A 96 -3.69 4.90 -5.49
CA GLY A 96 -3.70 3.51 -5.94
C GLY A 96 -2.78 3.31 -7.15
N TRP A 97 -2.01 2.22 -7.14
CA TRP A 97 -1.11 1.88 -8.23
C TRP A 97 -1.13 0.38 -8.53
N LYS A 98 -0.68 0.03 -9.73
CA LYS A 98 -0.56 -1.36 -10.18
C LYS A 98 0.75 -1.54 -10.94
N ASP A 99 1.35 -2.71 -10.74
CA ASP A 99 2.45 -3.22 -11.56
C ASP A 99 1.97 -4.53 -12.19
N ASP A 100 1.71 -4.48 -13.50
CA ASP A 100 1.18 -5.61 -14.25
C ASP A 100 2.24 -6.72 -14.44
N GLU A 101 3.53 -6.35 -14.58
CA GLU A 101 4.64 -7.31 -14.72
C GLU A 101 4.83 -8.11 -13.44
N ARG A 102 4.83 -7.41 -12.30
CA ARG A 102 4.95 -8.00 -10.98
C ARG A 102 3.62 -8.49 -10.42
N ARG A 103 2.51 -8.35 -11.16
CA ARG A 103 1.15 -8.72 -10.72
C ARG A 103 0.87 -8.29 -9.28
N THR A 104 1.35 -7.11 -8.91
CA THR A 104 1.26 -6.56 -7.55
C THR A 104 0.50 -5.25 -7.65
N ARG A 105 -0.33 -4.97 -6.65
CA ARG A 105 -1.04 -3.70 -6.56
C ARG A 105 -0.75 -3.08 -5.22
N GLY A 106 -0.96 -1.78 -5.12
CA GLY A 106 -0.77 -1.11 -3.86
C GLY A 106 -1.52 0.19 -3.75
N CYS A 107 -1.36 0.79 -2.58
CA CYS A 107 -1.93 2.08 -2.28
C CYS A 107 -0.98 2.82 -1.34
N PHE A 108 -0.68 4.07 -1.68
CA PHE A 108 -0.11 5.01 -0.72
C PHE A 108 -1.25 5.72 -0.01
N ARG A 109 -1.18 5.80 1.33
CA ARG A 109 -2.23 6.43 2.11
C ARG A 109 -1.74 7.28 3.26
N ALA A 110 -2.50 8.31 3.58
CA ALA A 110 -2.38 9.06 4.83
C ALA A 110 -3.77 9.30 5.42
N THR A 111 -3.86 9.32 6.73
CA THR A 111 -5.06 9.74 7.46
C THR A 111 -4.65 10.88 8.38
N ILE A 112 -5.05 12.09 8.02
CA ILE A 112 -4.63 13.33 8.65
C ILE A 112 -5.76 13.85 9.54
N PHE A 113 -5.45 14.04 10.81
CA PHE A 113 -6.34 14.73 11.74
C PHE A 113 -6.15 16.23 11.57
N VAL A 114 -7.06 16.88 10.85
CA VAL A 114 -7.12 18.35 10.82
C VAL A 114 -7.80 18.80 12.10
N HIS A 115 -7.02 19.32 13.06
CA HIS A 115 -7.62 20.10 14.13
C HIS A 115 -8.33 21.29 13.50
N ARG A 116 -9.65 21.34 13.63
CA ARG A 116 -10.40 22.57 13.40
C ARG A 116 -10.02 23.53 14.52
N GLU A 117 -9.06 24.41 14.27
CA GLU A 117 -8.85 25.56 15.14
C GLU A 117 -10.17 26.37 15.19
N GLY A 118 -10.69 26.55 16.40
CA GLY A 118 -11.64 27.61 16.80
C GLY A 118 -12.94 27.74 16.01
N ALA A 119 -14.04 27.28 16.59
CA ALA A 119 -15.34 27.94 16.45
C ALA A 119 -15.62 28.74 17.72
#